data_AF-A0A847ETK0-F1
#
_entry.id   AF-A0A847ETK0-F1
#
_cell.length_a   1.000
_cell.length_b   1.000
_cell.length_c   1.000
_cell.angle_alpha   90.00
_cell.angle_beta   90.00
_cell.angle_gamma   90.00
#
_symmetry.space_group_name_H-M   'P 1'
#
loop_
_entity.id
_entity.type
_entity.pdbx_description
1 polymer ?
#
loop_
_entity_poly.entity_id
_entity_poly.type
_entity_poly.pdbx_seq_one_letter_code
_entity_poly.pdbx_strand_id
1 'polypeptide(L)'
;MIEVLLIIISIFVLLFLESFLFELFSFSILILVLLLLWKRINPVVYYILITFFAITLDSVNHFPLGTHVLVISILLFVFDLLSIVIPSEGKLHYLTILLSTFLYYILLLLIGSLLQDGAFPKVWGSLVNIAVVSGITTILYAFVNRFLKSIQYEGSKSRLTLD
;
A
#
# COMPACT_ATOMS: atom_id res chain seq x y z
N MET A 1 -16.47 -9.64 24.33
CA MET A 1 -16.74 -8.18 24.42
C MET A 1 -15.45 -7.36 24.36
N ILE A 2 -14.45 -7.66 25.19
CA ILE A 2 -13.13 -7.00 25.15
C ILE A 2 -12.43 -7.16 23.79
N GLU A 3 -12.49 -8.36 23.19
CA GLU A 3 -11.89 -8.63 21.87
C GLU A 3 -12.47 -7.73 20.77
N VAL A 4 -13.80 -7.57 20.73
CA VAL A 4 -14.48 -6.69 19.77
C VAL A 4 -14.04 -5.24 19.98
N LEU A 5 -13.94 -4.80 21.24
CA LEU A 5 -13.46 -3.46 21.57
C LEU A 5 -12.02 -3.24 21.09
N LEU A 6 -11.12 -4.22 21.29
CA LEU A 6 -9.74 -4.15 20.83
C LEU A 6 -9.63 -4.07 19.30
N ILE A 7 -10.48 -4.81 18.57
CA ILE A 7 -10.53 -4.73 17.11
C ILE A 7 -10.94 -3.34 16.66
N ILE A 8 -12.00 -2.77 17.24
CA ILE A 8 -12.48 -1.42 16.91
C ILE A 8 -11.37 -0.40 17.18
N ILE A 9 -10.74 -0.43 18.36
CA ILE A 9 -9.64 0.47 18.71
C ILE A 9 -8.48 0.33 17.70
N SER A 10 -8.14 -0.89 17.31
CA SER A 10 -7.06 -1.15 16.35
C SER A 10 -7.36 -0.54 14.97
N ILE A 11 -8.61 -0.63 14.50
CA ILE A 11 -9.04 -0.01 13.24
C ILE A 11 -8.94 1.52 13.33
N PHE A 12 -9.41 2.12 14.42
CA PHE A 12 -9.31 3.57 14.63
C PHE A 12 -7.87 4.04 14.69
N VAL A 13 -7.00 3.33 15.41
CA VAL A 13 -5.57 3.65 15.48
C VAL A 13 -4.91 3.52 14.11
N LEU A 14 -5.27 2.49 13.32
CA LEU A 14 -4.74 2.31 11.97
C LEU A 14 -5.15 3.46 11.04
N LEU A 15 -6.42 3.86 11.07
CA LEU A 15 -6.92 4.99 10.28
C LEU A 15 -6.31 6.32 10.71
N PHE A 16 -6.16 6.53 12.02
CA PHE A 16 -5.48 7.69 12.57
C PHE A 16 -4.03 7.74 12.10
N LEU A 17 -3.30 6.62 12.19
CA LEU A 17 -1.90 6.56 11.79
C LEU A 17 -1.74 6.78 10.28
N GLU A 18 -2.62 6.21 9.46
CA GLU A 18 -2.67 6.47 8.02
C GLU A 18 -2.82 7.96 7.73
N SER A 19 -3.84 8.60 8.30
CA SER A 19 -4.15 10.02 8.07
C SER A 19 -3.03 10.92 8.58
N PHE A 20 -2.46 10.60 9.74
CA PHE A 20 -1.36 11.34 10.35
C PHE A 20 -0.08 11.28 9.50
N LEU A 21 0.30 10.08 9.03
CA LEU A 21 1.48 9.92 8.17
C LEU A 21 1.27 10.52 6.78
N PHE A 22 0.04 10.45 6.28
CA PHE A 22 -0.31 11.04 4.99
C PHE A 22 -0.20 12.57 5.04
N GLU A 23 -0.74 13.21 6.08
CA GLU A 23 -0.70 14.66 6.20
C GLU A 23 0.73 15.20 6.46
N LEU A 24 1.51 14.52 7.30
CA LEU A 24 2.86 15.00 7.67
C LEU A 24 3.94 14.66 6.64
N PHE A 25 3.88 13.46 6.06
CA PHE A 25 4.97 12.93 5.23
C PHE A 25 4.52 12.56 3.83
N SER A 26 3.25 12.78 3.47
CA SER A 26 2.65 12.27 2.23
C SER A 26 2.78 10.75 2.10
N PHE A 27 2.97 10.05 3.22
CA PHE A 27 3.21 8.61 3.26
C PHE A 27 1.92 7.86 3.53
N SER A 28 1.67 6.80 2.77
CA SER A 28 0.47 5.97 2.90
C SER A 28 0.85 4.55 3.34
N ILE A 29 0.29 4.08 4.46
CA ILE A 29 0.40 2.69 4.91
C ILE A 29 -0.45 1.78 4.01
N LEU A 30 -1.54 2.29 3.44
CA LEU A 30 -2.40 1.57 2.49
C LEU A 30 -1.57 0.89 1.40
N ILE A 31 -0.72 1.65 0.69
CA ILE A 31 0.09 1.12 -0.41
C ILE A 31 1.07 0.05 0.07
N LEU A 32 1.62 0.20 1.27
CA LEU A 32 2.54 -0.78 1.85
C LEU A 32 1.80 -2.10 2.18
N VAL A 33 0.66 -2.02 2.85
CA VAL A 33 -0.19 -3.19 3.17
C VAL A 33 -0.67 -3.88 1.90
N LEU A 34 -1.09 -3.10 0.91
CA LEU A 34 -1.57 -3.57 -0.37
C LEU A 34 -0.53 -4.43 -1.09
N LEU A 35 0.69 -3.90 -1.26
CA LEU A 35 1.78 -4.63 -1.91
C LEU A 35 2.26 -5.84 -1.09
N LEU A 36 2.16 -5.78 0.25
CA LEU A 36 2.54 -6.91 1.11
C LEU A 36 1.55 -8.06 1.03
N LEU A 37 0.25 -7.78 0.96
CA LEU A 37 -0.80 -8.80 0.89
C LEU A 37 -1.02 -9.36 -0.51
N TRP A 38 -0.53 -8.67 -1.55
CA TRP A 38 -0.67 -9.08 -2.93
C TRP A 38 -0.17 -10.52 -3.16
N LYS A 39 -1.03 -11.36 -3.75
CA LYS A 39 -0.81 -12.80 -4.00
C LYS A 39 -0.52 -13.65 -2.74
N ARG A 40 -0.68 -13.12 -1.51
CA ARG A 40 -0.51 -13.87 -0.25
C ARG A 40 -1.80 -14.35 0.39
N ILE A 41 -2.92 -13.70 0.07
CA ILE A 41 -4.25 -14.04 0.58
C ILE A 41 -5.21 -14.32 -0.58
N ASN A 42 -6.38 -14.87 -0.28
CA ASN A 42 -7.41 -15.13 -1.29
C ASN A 42 -7.76 -13.81 -2.02
N PRO A 43 -7.77 -13.79 -3.38
CA PRO A 43 -7.99 -12.58 -4.15
C PRO A 43 -9.34 -11.92 -3.85
N VAL A 44 -10.39 -12.70 -3.59
CA VAL A 44 -11.73 -12.16 -3.25
C VAL A 44 -11.67 -11.38 -1.93
N VAL A 45 -11.05 -11.98 -0.91
CA VAL A 45 -10.89 -11.35 0.41
C VAL A 45 -10.02 -10.09 0.31
N TYR A 46 -8.96 -10.15 -0.48
CA TYR A 46 -8.07 -9.03 -0.75
C TYR A 46 -8.80 -7.82 -1.32
N TYR A 47 -9.58 -8.01 -2.39
CA TYR A 47 -10.33 -6.93 -3.01
C TYR A 47 -11.41 -6.36 -2.10
N ILE A 48 -12.08 -7.19 -1.30
CA ILE A 48 -13.08 -6.73 -0.31
C ILE A 48 -12.41 -5.85 0.74
N LEU A 49 -11.32 -6.30 1.35
CA LEU A 49 -10.60 -5.56 2.40
C LEU A 49 -10.10 -4.22 1.90
N ILE A 50 -9.47 -4.20 0.72
CA ILE A 50 -8.93 -2.98 0.12
C ILE A 50 -10.04 -2.01 -0.24
N THR A 51 -11.15 -2.49 -0.82
CA THR A 51 -12.26 -1.61 -1.19
C THR A 51 -12.85 -0.93 0.04
N PHE A 52 -13.10 -1.69 1.11
CA PHE A 52 -13.67 -1.16 2.34
C PHE A 52 -12.74 -0.14 3.01
N PHE A 53 -11.45 -0.47 3.08
CA PHE A 53 -10.46 0.40 3.71
C PHE A 53 -10.20 1.65 2.86
N ALA A 54 -10.13 1.54 1.53
CA ALA A 54 -9.99 2.68 0.61
C ALA A 54 -11.17 3.66 0.68
N ILE A 55 -12.42 3.16 0.72
CA ILE A 55 -13.61 4.02 0.88
C ILE A 55 -13.60 4.72 2.24
N THR A 56 -13.21 4.00 3.30
CA THR A 56 -13.10 4.59 4.64
C THR A 56 -12.06 5.71 4.65
N LEU A 57 -10.94 5.48 3.99
CA LEU A 57 -9.83 6.42 3.89
C LEU A 57 -10.20 7.65 3.04
N ASP A 58 -10.93 7.48 1.93
CA ASP A 58 -11.48 8.60 1.16
C ASP A 58 -12.32 9.53 2.05
N SER A 59 -13.17 8.94 2.91
CA SER A 59 -14.01 9.69 3.86
C SER A 59 -13.19 10.43 4.92
N VAL A 60 -12.18 9.78 5.50
CA VAL A 60 -11.36 10.38 6.57
C VAL A 60 -10.45 11.48 6.02
N ASN A 61 -9.84 11.27 4.85
CA ASN A 61 -8.92 12.22 4.23
C ASN A 61 -9.61 13.25 3.32
N HIS A 62 -10.95 13.30 3.34
CA HIS A 62 -11.75 14.27 2.57
C HIS A 62 -11.50 14.23 1.06
N PHE A 63 -11.13 13.06 0.52
CA PHE A 63 -11.06 12.84 -0.92
C PHE A 63 -12.44 12.52 -1.49
N PRO A 64 -12.67 12.75 -2.79
CA PRO A 64 -13.84 12.24 -3.48
C PRO A 64 -13.96 10.72 -3.30
N LEU A 65 -15.15 10.24 -2.94
CA LEU A 65 -15.44 8.82 -2.74
C LEU A 65 -15.04 7.99 -3.97
N GLY A 66 -14.21 6.97 -3.76
CA GLY A 66 -13.72 6.07 -4.79
C GLY A 66 -12.36 6.47 -5.39
N THR A 67 -11.76 7.57 -4.94
CA THR A 67 -10.43 8.01 -5.41
C THR A 67 -9.38 6.95 -5.13
N HIS A 68 -9.25 6.51 -3.88
CA HIS A 68 -8.27 5.48 -3.53
C HIS A 68 -8.56 4.14 -4.20
N VAL A 69 -9.84 3.77 -4.33
CA VAL A 69 -10.25 2.53 -5.04
C VAL A 69 -9.79 2.56 -6.49
N LEU A 70 -10.00 3.67 -7.20
CA LEU A 70 -9.63 3.83 -8.60
C LEU A 70 -8.10 3.84 -8.79
N VAL A 71 -7.38 4.61 -7.96
CA VAL A 71 -5.92 4.66 -7.96
C VAL A 71 -5.33 3.26 -7.75
N ILE A 72 -5.83 2.53 -6.76
CA ILE A 72 -5.41 1.17 -6.47
C ILE A 72 -5.70 0.21 -7.62
N SER A 73 -6.88 0.32 -8.25
CA SER A 73 -7.26 -0.57 -9.34
C SER A 73 -6.32 -0.41 -10.54
N ILE A 74 -6.01 0.84 -10.91
CA ILE A 74 -5.05 1.14 -11.97
C ILE A 74 -3.65 0.66 -11.57
N LEU A 75 -3.27 0.91 -10.32
CA LEU A 75 -1.97 0.49 -9.81
C LEU A 75 -1.79 -1.03 -9.90
N LEU A 76 -2.78 -1.82 -9.46
CA LEU A 76 -2.69 -3.27 -9.46
C LEU A 76 -2.59 -3.82 -10.88
N PHE A 77 -3.34 -3.23 -11.81
CA PHE A 77 -3.23 -3.57 -13.22
C PHE A 77 -1.79 -3.34 -13.75
N VAL A 78 -1.21 -2.17 -13.46
CA VAL A 78 0.17 -1.86 -13.87
C VAL A 78 1.20 -2.73 -13.13
N PHE A 79 0.98 -3.00 -11.84
CA PHE A 79 1.84 -3.87 -11.04
C PHE A 79 1.89 -5.28 -11.64
N ASP A 80 0.75 -5.83 -12.05
CA ASP A 80 0.71 -7.13 -12.70
C ASP A 80 1.45 -7.12 -14.04
N LEU A 81 1.25 -6.08 -14.87
CA LEU A 81 2.00 -5.92 -16.13
C LEU A 81 3.51 -5.84 -15.88
N LEU A 82 3.94 -5.06 -14.89
CA LEU A 82 5.36 -4.97 -14.51
C LEU A 82 5.90 -6.31 -14.01
N SER A 83 5.09 -7.09 -13.28
CA SER A 83 5.48 -8.41 -12.78
C SER A 83 5.62 -9.48 -13.86
N ILE A 84 5.02 -9.26 -15.03
CA ILE A 84 5.22 -10.12 -16.22
C ILE A 84 6.58 -9.82 -16.88
N VAL A 85 6.97 -8.54 -16.91
CA VAL A 85 8.21 -8.09 -17.54
C VAL A 85 9.43 -8.31 -16.64
N ILE A 86 9.27 -8.06 -15.33
CA ILE A 86 10.36 -8.13 -14.35
C ILE A 86 10.17 -9.39 -13.51
N PRO A 87 11.17 -10.29 -13.46
CA PRO A 87 11.07 -11.50 -12.67
C PRO A 87 10.86 -11.17 -11.18
N SER A 88 9.92 -11.88 -10.55
CA SER A 88 9.60 -11.74 -9.13
C SER A 88 10.72 -12.22 -8.20
N GLU A 89 11.69 -12.96 -8.73
CA GLU A 89 12.82 -13.51 -7.99
C GLU A 89 14.08 -12.65 -8.18
N GLY A 90 14.62 -12.14 -7.07
CA GLY A 90 15.89 -11.42 -7.03
C GLY A 90 15.77 -9.93 -6.68
N LYS A 91 16.90 -9.21 -6.83
CA LYS A 91 17.01 -7.78 -6.44
C LYS A 91 16.12 -6.86 -7.28
N LEU A 92 15.77 -7.27 -8.51
CA LEU A 92 14.93 -6.49 -9.43
C LEU A 92 13.46 -6.40 -8.98
N HIS A 93 13.00 -7.29 -8.10
CA HIS A 93 11.67 -7.20 -7.53
C HIS A 93 11.46 -5.88 -6.75
N TYR A 94 12.48 -5.40 -6.04
CA TYR A 94 12.41 -4.12 -5.33
C TYR A 94 12.29 -2.92 -6.27
N LEU A 95 12.82 -3.02 -7.48
CA LEU A 95 12.64 -1.99 -8.52
C LEU A 95 11.18 -1.96 -8.99
N THR A 96 10.54 -3.13 -9.13
CA THR A 96 9.10 -3.20 -9.46
C THR A 96 8.25 -2.50 -8.39
N ILE A 97 8.59 -2.72 -7.12
CA ILE A 97 7.91 -2.08 -5.98
C ILE A 97 8.16 -0.58 -5.96
N LEU A 98 9.39 -0.14 -6.22
CA LEU A 98 9.72 1.28 -6.32
C LEU A 98 8.90 1.96 -7.41
N LEU A 99 8.87 1.39 -8.61
CA LEU A 99 8.09 1.94 -9.72
C LEU A 99 6.59 1.96 -9.41
N SER A 100 6.09 0.94 -8.72
CA SER A 100 4.67 0.84 -8.37
C SER A 100 4.29 1.85 -7.28
N THR A 101 5.08 1.98 -6.23
CA THR A 101 4.86 2.99 -5.18
C THR A 101 5.01 4.41 -5.75
N PHE A 102 5.97 4.64 -6.64
CA PHE A 102 6.13 5.92 -7.34
C PHE A 102 4.89 6.26 -8.18
N LEU A 103 4.40 5.27 -8.95
CA LEU A 103 3.19 5.42 -9.75
C LEU A 103 1.95 5.67 -8.88
N TYR A 104 1.82 4.99 -7.73
CA TYR A 104 0.73 5.20 -6.79
C TYR A 104 0.59 6.66 -6.37
N TYR A 105 1.69 7.29 -5.92
CA TYR A 105 1.65 8.68 -5.47
C TYR A 105 1.40 9.67 -6.61
N ILE A 106 1.90 9.38 -7.83
CA ILE A 106 1.56 10.17 -9.02
C ILE A 106 0.08 10.08 -9.34
N LEU A 107 -0.46 8.85 -9.38
CA LEU A 107 -1.87 8.60 -9.67
C LEU A 107 -2.77 9.25 -8.63
N LEU A 108 -2.41 9.15 -7.35
CA LEU A 108 -3.17 9.75 -6.26
C LEU A 108 -3.25 11.28 -6.40
N LEU A 109 -2.13 11.93 -6.73
CA LEU A 109 -2.09 13.37 -6.97
C LEU A 109 -2.94 13.75 -8.20
N LEU A 110 -2.75 13.06 -9.32
CA LEU A 110 -3.44 13.34 -10.58
C LEU A 110 -4.94 13.13 -10.47
N ILE A 111 -5.36 11.95 -10.00
CA ILE A 111 -6.78 11.57 -9.90
C ILE A 111 -7.46 12.38 -8.81
N GLY A 112 -6.80 12.59 -7.66
CA GLY A 112 -7.35 13.41 -6.58
C GLY A 112 -7.66 14.83 -7.04
N SER A 113 -6.69 15.51 -7.66
CA SER A 113 -6.90 16.88 -8.16
C SER A 113 -7.87 16.94 -9.34
N LEU A 114 -7.88 15.94 -10.24
CA LEU A 114 -8.83 15.89 -11.35
C LEU A 114 -10.28 15.70 -10.87
N LEU A 115 -10.50 14.84 -9.87
CA LEU A 115 -11.83 14.60 -9.32
C LEU A 115 -12.32 15.73 -8.40
N GLN A 116 -11.41 16.38 -7.68
CA GLN A 116 -11.75 17.43 -6.72
C GLN A 116 -11.86 18.82 -7.37
N ASP A 117 -10.87 19.19 -8.18
CA ASP A 117 -10.74 20.56 -8.73
C ASP A 117 -11.05 20.61 -10.24
N GLY A 118 -11.20 19.47 -10.92
CA GLY A 118 -11.38 19.41 -12.37
C GLY A 118 -10.15 19.86 -13.16
N ALA A 119 -8.99 19.96 -12.51
CA ALA A 119 -7.76 20.50 -13.09
C ALA A 119 -6.57 19.55 -12.90
N PHE A 120 -5.55 19.72 -13.74
CA PHE A 120 -4.30 18.98 -13.59
C PHE A 120 -3.41 19.66 -12.53
N PRO A 121 -2.87 18.89 -11.56
CA PRO A 121 -1.99 19.44 -10.54
C PRO A 121 -0.61 19.75 -11.11
N LYS A 122 0.11 20.67 -10.47
CA LYS A 122 1.51 20.97 -10.81
C LYS A 122 2.42 19.84 -10.34
N VAL A 123 2.61 18.85 -11.20
CA VAL A 123 3.40 17.64 -10.88
C VAL A 123 4.87 17.97 -10.59
N TRP A 124 5.49 18.87 -11.35
CA TRP A 124 6.94 19.15 -11.30
C TRP A 124 7.47 19.54 -9.91
N GLY A 125 6.71 20.30 -9.14
CA GLY A 125 7.12 20.71 -7.79
C GLY A 125 7.07 19.57 -6.77
N SER A 126 6.21 18.59 -6.99
CA SER A 126 5.98 17.48 -6.05
C SER A 126 6.78 16.22 -6.39
N LEU A 127 7.41 16.14 -7.58
CA LEU A 127 8.14 14.96 -8.02
C LEU A 127 9.26 14.53 -7.06
N VAL A 128 9.99 15.48 -6.49
CA VAL A 128 11.07 15.16 -5.54
C VAL A 128 10.50 14.53 -4.27
N ASN A 129 9.42 15.08 -3.73
CA ASN A 129 8.75 14.51 -2.56
C ASN A 129 8.23 13.10 -2.87
N ILE A 130 7.55 12.92 -4.01
CA ILE A 130 7.06 11.62 -4.46
C ILE A 130 8.20 10.61 -4.59
N ALA A 131 9.34 11.00 -5.19
CA ALA A 131 10.51 10.14 -5.31
C ALA A 131 11.06 9.72 -3.93
N VAL A 132 11.17 10.66 -3.00
CA VAL A 132 11.64 10.38 -1.63
C VAL A 132 10.68 9.43 -0.90
N VAL A 133 9.39 9.72 -0.90
CA VAL A 133 8.38 8.92 -0.19
C VAL A 133 8.26 7.53 -0.80
N SER A 134 8.30 7.39 -2.13
CA SER A 134 8.33 6.08 -2.79
C SER A 134 9.56 5.25 -2.42
N GLY A 135 10.73 5.91 -2.30
CA GLY A 135 11.96 5.29 -1.81
C GLY A 135 11.81 4.77 -0.37
N ILE A 136 11.30 5.61 0.54
CA ILE A 136 11.03 5.24 1.93
C ILE A 136 10.04 4.06 1.99
N THR A 137 8.95 4.12 1.23
CA THR A 137 7.93 3.05 1.16
C THR A 137 8.55 1.74 0.70
N THR A 138 9.44 1.77 -0.29
CA THR A 138 10.13 0.58 -0.81
C THR A 138 11.10 0.00 0.22
N ILE A 139 11.83 0.84 0.95
CA ILE A 139 12.74 0.40 2.03
C ILE A 139 11.94 -0.26 3.16
N LEU A 140 10.84 0.37 3.59
CA LEU A 140 9.94 -0.19 4.61
C LEU A 140 9.34 -1.50 4.16
N TYR A 141 8.87 -1.59 2.90
CA TYR A 141 8.41 -2.85 2.33
C TYR A 141 9.49 -3.93 2.43
N ALA A 142 10.73 -3.61 2.04
CA ALA A 142 11.83 -4.57 2.06
C ALA A 142 12.12 -5.06 3.48
N PHE A 143 12.08 -4.15 4.46
CA PHE A 143 12.25 -4.48 5.87
C PHE A 143 11.15 -5.41 6.39
N VAL A 144 9.88 -5.04 6.20
CA VAL A 144 8.72 -5.83 6.65
C VAL A 144 8.69 -7.18 5.96
N ASN A 145 8.96 -7.23 4.65
CA ASN A 145 8.99 -8.48 3.89
C ASN A 145 10.08 -9.44 4.42
N ARG A 146 11.28 -8.93 4.75
CA ARG A 146 12.34 -9.75 5.36
C ARG A 146 11.95 -10.26 6.74
N PHE A 147 11.35 -9.40 7.57
CA PHE A 147 10.88 -9.78 8.89
C PHE A 147 9.82 -10.89 8.83
N LEU A 148 8.83 -10.77 7.95
CA LEU A 148 7.80 -11.79 7.74
C LEU A 148 8.39 -13.13 7.26
N LYS A 149 9.37 -13.09 6.34
CA LYS A 149 10.07 -14.30 5.89
C LYS A 149 10.87 -14.96 7.02
N SER A 150 11.48 -14.17 7.92
CA SER A 150 12.20 -14.69 9.09
C SER A 150 11.28 -15.49 10.02
N ILE A 151 10.10 -14.95 10.33
CA ILE A 151 9.11 -15.63 11.18
C ILE A 151 8.63 -16.93 10.55
N GLN A 152 8.38 -16.93 9.23
CA GLN A 152 7.97 -18.15 8.52
C GLN A 152 9.05 -19.24 8.55
N TYR A 153 10.32 -18.86 8.44
CA TYR A 153 11.44 -19.79 8.48
C TYR A 153 11.59 -20.45 9.86
N GLU A 154 11.44 -19.68 10.95
CA GLU A 154 11.46 -20.21 12.31
C GLU A 154 10.31 -21.20 12.57
N GLY A 155 9.11 -20.89 12.10
CA GLY A 155 7.95 -21.79 12.20
C GLY A 155 8.08 -23.07 11.38
N SER A 156 8.85 -23.05 10.28
CA SER A 156 9.14 -24.25 9.49
C SER A 156 10.23 -25.11 10.14
N LYS A 157 11.24 -24.48 10.76
CA LYS A 157 12.36 -25.19 11.41
C LYS A 157 11.90 -25.94 12.65
N SER A 158 10.98 -25.38 13.44
CA SER A 158 10.43 -26.03 14.63
C SER A 158 9.59 -27.28 14.32
N ARG A 159 9.01 -27.37 13.11
CA ARG A 159 8.28 -28.56 12.65
C ARG A 159 9.19 -29.71 12.22
N LEU A 160 10.41 -29.42 11.77
CA LEU A 160 11.38 -30.42 11.33
C LEU A 160 12.20 -31.05 12.47
N THR A 161 12.12 -30.49 13.68
CA THR A 161 12.84 -31.01 14.87
C THR A 161 11.96 -31.85 15.80
N LEU A 162 10.70 -32.08 15.42
CA LEU A 162 9.71 -32.85 16.20
C LEU A 162 9.43 -34.25 15.62
N ASP A 163 10.11 -34.62 14.54
CA ASP A 163 10.18 -35.99 13.99
C ASP A 163 11.55 -36.61 14.32
#